data_AF-A0A813LEX1-F1
#
_entry.id   AF-A0A813LEX1-F1
#
_cell.length_a   1.000
_cell.length_b   1.000
_cell.length_c   1.000
_cell.angle_alpha   90.00
_cell.angle_beta   90.00
_cell.angle_gamma   90.00
#
_symmetry.space_group_name_H-M   'P 1'
#
loop_
_entity.id
_entity.type
_entity.pdbx_description
1 polymer ?
#
loop_
_entity_poly.entity_id
_entity_poly.type
_entity_poly.pdbx_seq_one_letter_code
_entity_poly.pdbx_strand_id
1 'polypeptide(L)'
;MVRCRLGARLAGPEEWRLASWLLNCLSRARQRLLVHSKMKYLKQIPAIAEKLGVQKLSRPPRVAEWPSRVQGGKTAWDVPWPEQCALLKSWVLKHGGILPKPTSGDEEEKALAEWLTFADGQPSQRTLSEQQLGLLENALAEQQLRQIPEVVDRLDQEAEQGQVAGNVQDQLRVISEKLAAADDASEAATATWSDRLRSVQSWTEEHDGTLPAERALASQTEKSLAKWLSHNIHQARKGQLELDKVEQLQQIPAIAERLDHSDWSSRLRNIQSWLQENDGTLPGDRLLASQTEKGLAKWLTYIIYRARKGQLELDRVEQLQQIPAIAEKLALELRVS
;
A
#
# COMPACT_ATOMS: atom_id res chain seq x y z
N MET A 1 -8.45 51.70 -23.53
CA MET A 1 -7.22 50.88 -23.62
C MET A 1 -6.43 51.04 -22.33
N VAL A 2 -6.61 50.11 -21.38
CA VAL A 2 -5.83 50.07 -20.13
C VAL A 2 -4.77 48.98 -20.30
N ARG A 3 -3.50 49.37 -20.37
CA ARG A 3 -2.37 48.43 -20.41
C ARG A 3 -2.01 48.02 -18.99
N CYS A 4 -2.41 46.83 -18.56
CA CYS A 4 -1.84 46.17 -17.40
C CYS A 4 -0.42 45.68 -17.75
N ARG A 5 0.60 46.31 -17.14
CA ARG A 5 1.96 45.75 -17.08
C ARG A 5 2.04 44.82 -15.87
N LEU A 6 1.91 43.51 -16.09
CA LEU A 6 2.38 42.52 -15.14
C LEU A 6 3.91 42.47 -15.25
N GLY A 7 4.58 43.11 -14.31
CA GLY A 7 6.02 42.98 -14.14
C GLY A 7 6.33 41.60 -13.55
N ALA A 8 6.97 40.74 -14.34
CA ALA A 8 7.63 39.55 -13.83
C ALA A 8 8.84 40.00 -13.00
N ARG A 9 8.66 40.11 -11.67
CA ARG A 9 9.79 40.19 -10.74
C ARG A 9 10.45 38.80 -10.75
N LEU A 10 11.67 38.76 -11.27
CA LEU A 10 12.52 37.58 -11.21
C LEU A 10 12.81 37.27 -9.74
N ALA A 11 12.43 36.06 -9.33
CA ALA A 11 12.69 35.52 -8.01
C ALA A 11 14.18 35.62 -7.66
N GLY A 12 14.49 36.19 -6.50
CA GLY A 12 15.86 36.33 -6.03
C GLY A 12 16.54 34.97 -5.77
N PRO A 13 17.88 34.93 -5.67
CA PRO A 13 18.63 33.69 -5.41
C PRO A 13 18.19 32.96 -4.12
N GLU A 14 17.63 33.69 -3.16
CA GLU A 14 17.17 33.13 -1.88
C GLU A 14 15.81 32.44 -1.98
N GLU A 15 14.93 32.92 -2.86
CA GLU A 15 13.63 32.28 -3.13
C GLU A 15 13.82 30.91 -3.81
N TRP A 16 14.84 30.78 -4.66
CA TRP A 16 15.25 29.50 -5.24
C TRP A 16 15.82 28.54 -4.19
N ARG A 17 16.51 29.04 -3.17
CA ARG A 17 17.03 28.22 -2.07
C ARG A 17 15.91 27.69 -1.18
N LEU A 18 14.92 28.53 -0.86
CA LEU A 18 13.74 28.13 -0.09
C LEU A 18 12.86 27.14 -0.87
N ALA A 19 12.61 27.38 -2.15
CA ALA A 19 11.86 26.46 -3.00
C ALA A 19 12.59 25.11 -3.16
N SER A 20 13.91 25.11 -3.34
CA SER A 20 14.73 23.90 -3.42
C SER A 20 14.76 23.14 -2.07
N TRP A 21 14.75 23.85 -0.95
CA TRP A 21 14.69 23.28 0.38
C TRP A 21 13.32 22.65 0.69
N LEU A 22 12.22 23.33 0.35
CA LEU A 22 10.86 22.79 0.49
C LEU A 22 10.61 21.58 -0.40
N LEU A 23 11.11 21.59 -1.65
CA LEU A 23 11.07 20.43 -2.54
C LEU A 23 11.88 19.25 -1.97
N ASN A 24 13.00 19.52 -1.30
CA ASN A 24 13.76 18.48 -0.57
C ASN A 24 12.99 17.95 0.65
N CYS A 25 12.33 18.81 1.45
CA CYS A 25 11.51 18.37 2.58
C CYS A 25 10.30 17.55 2.12
N LEU A 26 9.63 17.95 1.04
CA LEU A 26 8.51 17.21 0.45
C LEU A 26 8.97 15.89 -0.20
N SER A 27 10.15 15.87 -0.83
CA SER A 27 10.77 14.65 -1.35
C SER A 27 11.08 13.67 -0.21
N ARG A 28 11.61 14.16 0.92
CA ARG A 28 11.88 13.36 2.13
C ARG A 28 10.60 12.87 2.79
N ALA A 29 9.54 13.68 2.84
CA ALA A 29 8.22 13.27 3.33
C ALA A 29 7.58 12.20 2.42
N ARG A 30 7.75 12.32 1.09
CA ARG A 30 7.32 11.31 0.12
C ARG A 30 8.12 10.02 0.22
N GLN A 31 9.44 10.09 0.44
CA GLN A 31 10.27 8.93 0.71
C GLN A 31 9.85 8.26 2.03
N ARG A 32 9.52 9.02 3.09
CA ARG A 32 8.91 8.52 4.33
C ARG A 32 7.60 7.76 4.08
N LEU A 33 6.68 8.30 3.29
CA LEU A 33 5.41 7.63 2.97
C LEU A 33 5.60 6.35 2.12
N LEU A 34 6.59 6.35 1.22
CA LEU A 34 6.97 5.17 0.44
C LEU A 34 7.63 4.09 1.30
N VAL A 35 8.54 4.47 2.20
CA VAL A 35 9.17 3.54 3.15
C VAL A 35 8.11 2.99 4.08
N HIS A 36 7.28 3.82 4.72
CA HIS A 36 6.24 3.39 5.66
C HIS A 36 5.16 2.50 5.00
N SER A 37 4.72 2.84 3.78
CA SER A 37 3.76 2.01 3.01
C SER A 37 4.37 0.68 2.56
N LYS A 38 5.63 0.69 2.09
CA LYS A 38 6.37 -0.53 1.72
C LYS A 38 6.65 -1.40 2.96
N MET A 39 6.91 -0.81 4.12
CA MET A 39 7.10 -1.50 5.40
C MET A 39 5.82 -2.17 5.89
N LYS A 40 4.65 -1.53 5.74
CA LYS A 40 3.34 -2.11 6.11
C LYS A 40 3.00 -3.34 5.28
N TYR A 41 3.38 -3.34 4.00
CA TYR A 41 3.26 -4.51 3.12
C TYR A 41 4.21 -5.64 3.54
N LEU A 42 5.46 -5.31 3.94
CA LEU A 42 6.45 -6.28 4.42
C LEU A 42 6.05 -6.93 5.77
N LYS A 43 5.36 -6.20 6.66
CA LYS A 43 4.83 -6.73 7.94
C LYS A 43 3.78 -7.84 7.78
N GLN A 44 3.08 -7.91 6.64
CA GLN A 44 2.07 -8.95 6.38
C GLN A 44 2.67 -10.25 5.80
N ILE A 45 3.92 -10.21 5.34
CA ILE A 45 4.55 -11.31 4.60
C ILE A 45 4.77 -12.57 5.44
N PRO A 46 5.17 -12.51 6.74
CA PRO A 46 5.31 -13.72 7.56
C PRO A 46 3.98 -14.46 7.73
N ALA A 47 2.89 -13.75 7.98
CA ALA A 47 1.54 -14.32 8.09
C ALA A 47 1.04 -14.90 6.75
N ILE A 48 1.42 -14.30 5.62
CA ILE A 48 1.13 -14.84 4.28
C ILE A 48 1.97 -16.10 3.99
N ALA A 49 3.25 -16.12 4.38
CA ALA A 49 4.14 -17.26 4.17
C ALA A 49 3.75 -18.50 5.01
N GLU A 50 3.29 -18.26 6.24
CA GLU A 50 2.74 -19.29 7.13
C GLU A 50 1.41 -19.85 6.60
N LYS A 51 0.48 -18.98 6.14
CA LYS A 51 -0.78 -19.41 5.51
C LYS A 51 -0.60 -20.17 4.19
N LEU A 52 0.52 -19.96 3.49
CA LEU A 52 0.85 -20.68 2.25
C LEU A 52 1.63 -22.00 2.49
N GLY A 53 1.86 -22.40 3.74
CA GLY A 53 2.53 -23.67 4.06
C GLY A 53 3.97 -23.77 3.57
N VAL A 54 4.65 -22.63 3.38
CA VAL A 54 6.04 -22.60 2.93
C VAL A 54 6.94 -23.03 4.10
N GLN A 55 7.31 -24.31 4.15
CA GLN A 55 8.27 -24.80 5.13
C GLN A 55 9.60 -24.04 5.01
N LYS A 56 10.20 -23.71 6.16
CA LYS A 56 11.50 -23.06 6.30
C LYS A 56 12.50 -23.65 5.31
N LEU A 57 12.86 -22.89 4.28
CA LEU A 57 14.09 -23.14 3.52
C LEU A 57 15.27 -22.87 4.45
N SER A 58 15.67 -23.88 5.21
CA SER A 58 16.90 -23.91 5.98
C SER A 58 18.09 -24.00 5.05
N ARG A 59 18.37 -22.92 4.31
CA ARG A 59 19.69 -22.61 3.77
C ARG A 59 19.76 -21.12 3.50
N PRO A 60 20.68 -20.36 4.14
CA PRO A 60 20.94 -19.00 3.72
C PRO A 60 21.47 -19.05 2.27
N PRO A 61 21.09 -18.09 1.39
CA PRO A 61 21.73 -18.00 0.08
C PRO A 61 23.22 -17.78 0.28
N ARG A 62 24.04 -18.46 -0.54
CA ARG A 62 25.48 -18.25 -0.63
C ARG A 62 25.72 -16.75 -0.85
N VAL A 63 26.17 -16.08 0.21
CA VAL A 63 26.77 -14.77 0.11
C VAL A 63 28.04 -14.98 -0.72
N ALA A 64 28.04 -14.47 -1.95
CA ALA A 64 29.27 -14.37 -2.73
C ALA A 64 30.31 -13.65 -1.87
N GLU A 65 31.51 -14.20 -1.76
CA GLU A 65 32.59 -13.62 -0.96
C GLU A 65 32.90 -12.21 -1.49
N TRP A 66 32.49 -11.19 -0.72
CA TRP A 66 32.87 -9.80 -0.97
C TRP A 66 34.28 -9.56 -0.40
N PRO A 67 35.06 -8.66 -1.03
CA PRO A 67 36.51 -8.61 -0.84
C PRO A 67 36.87 -8.25 0.60
N SER A 68 37.50 -9.21 1.27
CA SER A 68 38.14 -9.01 2.57
C SER A 68 39.31 -8.02 2.43
N ARG A 69 39.13 -6.80 2.95
CA ARG A 69 40.18 -5.83 3.30
C ARG A 69 39.59 -5.01 4.45
N VAL A 70 40.15 -5.00 5.66
CA VAL A 70 41.50 -4.59 6.05
C VAL A 70 42.01 -5.46 7.21
N GLN A 71 43.29 -5.83 7.19
CA GLN A 71 43.96 -6.46 8.34
C GLN A 71 44.02 -5.47 9.52
N GLY A 72 43.27 -5.74 10.58
CA GLY A 72 43.53 -5.21 11.93
C GLY A 72 42.62 -4.10 12.46
N GLY A 73 41.59 -3.66 11.73
CA GLY A 73 40.61 -2.69 12.21
C GLY A 73 39.22 -3.29 12.25
N LYS A 74 38.52 -3.23 13.39
CA LYS A 74 37.08 -3.54 13.45
C LYS A 74 36.38 -2.66 12.40
N THR A 75 35.74 -3.28 11.44
CA THR A 75 34.91 -2.57 10.48
C THR A 75 33.66 -2.06 11.21
N ALA A 76 32.98 -1.05 10.67
CA ALA A 76 31.69 -0.60 11.20
C ALA A 76 30.69 -1.76 11.38
N TRP A 77 30.85 -2.85 10.62
CA TRP A 77 30.01 -4.04 10.65
C TRP A 77 30.23 -4.93 11.88
N ASP A 78 31.33 -4.76 12.61
CA ASP A 78 31.63 -5.54 13.82
C ASP A 78 30.95 -4.99 15.08
N VAL A 79 30.29 -3.83 14.95
CA VAL A 79 29.56 -3.18 16.03
C VAL A 79 28.13 -3.74 16.07
N PRO A 80 27.64 -4.23 17.23
CA PRO A 80 26.27 -4.69 17.39
C PRO A 80 25.24 -3.66 16.90
N TRP A 81 24.15 -4.14 16.31
CA TRP A 81 23.09 -3.27 15.76
C TRP A 81 22.59 -2.17 16.72
N PRO A 82 22.33 -2.46 18.03
CA PRO A 82 21.90 -1.40 18.96
C PRO A 82 22.94 -0.31 19.15
N GLU A 83 24.23 -0.67 19.14
CA GLU A 83 25.34 0.28 19.25
C GLU A 83 25.46 1.12 17.98
N GLN A 84 25.26 0.52 16.79
CA GLN A 84 25.19 1.27 15.53
C GLN A 84 24.02 2.28 15.50
N CYS A 85 22.84 1.87 15.96
CA CYS A 85 21.71 2.79 16.12
C CYS A 85 22.02 3.93 17.11
N ALA A 86 22.74 3.64 18.20
CA ALA A 86 23.15 4.65 19.18
C ALA A 86 24.21 5.63 18.62
N LEU A 87 25.16 5.13 17.82
CA LEU A 87 26.15 5.95 17.11
C LEU A 87 25.47 6.86 16.09
N LEU A 88 24.56 6.31 15.27
CA LEU A 88 23.78 7.12 14.34
C LEU A 88 22.96 8.19 15.07
N LYS A 89 22.29 7.82 16.17
CA LYS A 89 21.52 8.77 16.97
C LYS A 89 22.41 9.90 17.51
N SER A 90 23.58 9.56 18.03
CA SER A 90 24.54 10.53 18.57
C SER A 90 25.10 11.45 17.49
N TRP A 91 25.42 10.89 16.31
CA TRP A 91 25.84 11.64 15.13
C TRP A 91 24.78 12.65 14.71
N VAL A 92 23.56 12.16 14.52
CA VAL A 92 22.42 12.98 14.09
C VAL A 92 22.13 14.09 15.10
N LEU A 93 22.24 13.82 16.41
CA LEU A 93 22.12 14.85 17.45
C LEU A 93 23.26 15.89 17.38
N LYS A 94 24.50 15.44 17.25
CA LYS A 94 25.69 16.30 17.20
C LYS A 94 25.70 17.21 15.96
N HIS A 95 25.17 16.73 14.84
CA HIS A 95 25.19 17.43 13.54
C HIS A 95 23.85 18.06 13.18
N GLY A 96 23.03 18.43 14.18
CA GLY A 96 21.80 19.20 13.96
C GLY A 96 20.77 18.48 13.07
N GLY A 97 20.77 17.15 13.09
CA GLY A 97 19.84 16.33 12.33
C GLY A 97 20.25 15.99 10.91
N ILE A 98 21.49 16.30 10.52
CA ILE A 98 22.02 15.93 9.21
C ILE A 98 22.39 14.45 9.23
N LEU A 99 21.83 13.69 8.28
CA LEU A 99 22.21 12.29 8.07
C LEU A 99 23.64 12.19 7.53
N PRO A 100 24.40 11.19 7.96
CA PRO A 100 25.77 10.99 7.51
C PRO A 100 25.82 10.74 5.99
N LYS A 101 26.81 11.32 5.32
CA LYS A 101 27.01 11.23 3.87
C LYS A 101 28.18 10.33 3.51
N PRO A 102 28.06 9.51 2.45
CA PRO A 102 29.13 8.61 2.03
C PRO A 102 30.33 9.36 1.39
N THR A 103 30.16 10.64 1.06
CA THR A 103 31.20 11.49 0.47
C THR A 103 31.93 12.36 1.48
N SER A 104 31.70 12.16 2.78
CA SER A 104 32.37 12.94 3.82
C SER A 104 33.86 12.58 3.92
N GLY A 105 34.66 13.56 4.34
CA GLY A 105 36.05 13.32 4.74
C GLY A 105 36.19 12.82 6.18
N ASP A 106 35.10 12.82 6.95
CA ASP A 106 35.04 12.22 8.28
C ASP A 106 34.79 10.71 8.15
N GLU A 107 35.73 9.92 8.67
CA GLU A 107 35.66 8.45 8.63
C GLU A 107 34.47 7.91 9.46
N GLU A 108 34.07 8.58 10.55
CA GLU A 108 32.91 8.19 11.36
C GLU A 108 31.61 8.43 10.57
N GLU A 109 31.50 9.58 9.90
CA GLU A 109 30.35 9.90 9.03
C GLU A 109 30.23 8.87 7.92
N LYS A 110 31.35 8.59 7.25
CA LYS A 110 31.38 7.67 6.11
C LYS A 110 30.98 6.25 6.52
N ALA A 111 31.51 5.77 7.65
CA ALA A 111 31.14 4.47 8.21
C ALA A 111 29.64 4.36 8.50
N LEU A 112 29.05 5.39 9.11
CA LEU A 112 27.61 5.43 9.38
C LEU A 112 26.76 5.53 8.11
N ALA A 113 27.23 6.28 7.10
CA ALA A 113 26.55 6.39 5.82
C ALA A 113 26.55 5.08 5.02
N GLU A 114 27.67 4.36 5.02
CA GLU A 114 27.78 3.03 4.43
C GLU A 114 26.87 2.03 5.15
N TRP A 115 26.86 2.05 6.49
CA TRP A 115 25.96 1.25 7.31
C TRP A 115 24.48 1.54 7.01
N LEU A 116 24.10 2.81 6.91
CA LEU A 116 22.73 3.21 6.53
C LEU A 116 22.35 2.73 5.13
N THR A 117 23.26 2.84 4.16
CA THR A 117 23.02 2.39 2.78
C THR A 117 22.80 0.88 2.74
N PHE A 118 23.57 0.14 3.53
CA PHE A 118 23.36 -1.28 3.71
C PHE A 118 22.01 -1.57 4.38
N ALA A 119 21.71 -0.92 5.51
CA ALA A 119 20.46 -1.09 6.24
C ALA A 119 19.22 -0.79 5.38
N ASP A 120 19.29 0.17 4.46
CA ASP A 120 18.21 0.51 3.52
C ASP A 120 18.10 -0.48 2.33
N GLY A 121 19.19 -1.20 2.00
CA GLY A 121 19.21 -2.25 0.99
C GLY A 121 18.62 -3.58 1.46
N GLN A 122 18.75 -3.90 2.76
CA GLN A 122 18.30 -5.17 3.36
C GLN A 122 16.77 -5.44 3.42
N PRO A 123 15.85 -4.45 3.50
CA PRO A 123 14.40 -4.69 3.52
C PRO A 123 13.90 -5.37 2.24
N SER A 124 14.61 -5.15 1.12
CA SER A 124 14.36 -5.82 -0.16
C SER A 124 14.72 -7.31 -0.11
N GLN A 125 15.53 -7.73 0.86
CA GLN A 125 16.08 -9.09 1.02
C GLN A 125 15.59 -9.83 2.29
N ARG A 126 14.66 -9.24 3.06
CA ARG A 126 13.99 -9.86 4.23
C ARG A 126 14.88 -10.24 5.43
N THR A 127 15.95 -9.49 5.68
CA THR A 127 17.01 -9.89 6.65
C THR A 127 17.04 -9.09 7.94
N LEU A 128 16.41 -7.91 8.03
CA LEU A 128 16.31 -7.16 9.28
C LEU A 128 15.16 -7.67 10.14
N SER A 129 15.43 -7.89 11.43
CA SER A 129 14.39 -8.24 12.39
C SER A 129 13.48 -7.04 12.70
N GLU A 130 12.26 -7.31 13.16
CA GLU A 130 11.31 -6.26 13.58
C GLU A 130 11.88 -5.35 14.67
N GLN A 131 12.64 -5.94 15.61
CA GLN A 131 13.33 -5.20 16.66
C GLN A 131 14.41 -4.25 16.09
N GLN A 132 15.15 -4.69 15.07
CA GLN A 132 16.18 -3.88 14.43
C GLN A 132 15.58 -2.69 13.68
N LEU A 133 14.45 -2.90 12.99
CA LEU A 133 13.71 -1.85 12.31
C LEU A 133 13.15 -0.83 13.32
N GLY A 134 12.54 -1.28 14.42
CA GLY A 134 12.03 -0.39 15.46
C GLY A 134 13.13 0.48 16.08
N LEU A 135 14.33 -0.06 16.31
CA LEU A 135 15.46 0.72 16.83
C LEU A 135 15.94 1.80 15.85
N LEU A 136 16.01 1.47 14.55
CA LEU A 136 16.37 2.43 13.51
C LEU A 136 15.31 3.52 13.34
N GLU A 137 14.03 3.13 13.34
CA GLU A 137 12.89 4.06 13.29
C GLU A 137 12.91 5.01 14.49
N ASN A 138 13.12 4.50 15.70
CA ASN A 138 13.19 5.33 16.91
C ASN A 138 14.37 6.33 16.86
N ALA A 139 15.54 5.88 16.40
CA ALA A 139 16.71 6.75 16.27
C ALA A 139 16.48 7.92 15.28
N LEU A 140 15.72 7.69 14.20
CA LEU A 140 15.40 8.69 13.18
C LEU A 140 14.17 9.56 13.55
N ALA A 141 13.15 8.97 14.18
CA ALA A 141 11.89 9.64 14.49
C ALA A 141 12.03 10.68 15.62
N GLU A 142 12.81 10.38 16.66
CA GLU A 142 13.02 11.32 17.78
C GLU A 142 13.68 12.63 17.33
N GLN A 143 14.55 12.59 16.33
CA GLN A 143 15.17 13.81 15.80
C GLN A 143 14.20 14.59 14.90
N GLN A 144 13.36 13.90 14.13
CA GLN A 144 12.42 14.55 13.21
C GLN A 144 11.33 15.33 13.96
N LEU A 145 10.96 14.93 15.19
CA LEU A 145 10.06 15.69 16.05
C LEU A 145 10.72 16.93 16.69
N ARG A 146 12.04 16.90 16.91
CA ARG A 146 12.77 18.04 17.51
C ARG A 146 12.98 19.21 16.55
N GLN A 147 12.98 18.98 15.23
CA GLN A 147 13.12 20.07 14.24
C GLN A 147 11.81 20.81 13.96
N ILE A 148 10.66 20.28 14.39
CA ILE A 148 9.35 20.89 14.10
C ILE A 148 9.19 22.23 14.86
N PRO A 149 9.46 22.33 16.18
CA PRO A 149 9.34 23.60 16.88
C PRO A 149 10.27 24.69 16.35
N GLU A 150 11.53 24.36 16.06
CA GLU A 150 12.51 25.34 15.56
C GLU A 150 12.17 25.85 14.14
N VAL A 151 11.55 25.00 13.32
CA VAL A 151 11.05 25.41 11.99
C VAL A 151 9.78 26.25 12.11
N VAL A 152 8.90 25.95 13.06
CA VAL A 152 7.70 26.75 13.34
C VAL A 152 8.09 28.13 13.86
N ASP A 153 8.98 28.21 14.84
CA ASP A 153 9.46 29.48 15.41
C ASP A 153 10.14 30.36 14.35
N ARG A 154 10.92 29.75 13.44
CA ARG A 154 11.54 30.49 12.32
C ARG A 154 10.51 31.00 11.32
N LEU A 155 9.48 30.21 11.00
CA LEU A 155 8.42 30.62 10.09
C LEU A 155 7.54 31.73 10.70
N ASP A 156 7.30 31.69 12.02
CA ASP A 156 6.61 32.75 12.75
C ASP A 156 7.43 34.05 12.76
N GLN A 157 8.75 33.95 12.98
CA GLN A 157 9.66 35.10 12.93
C GLN A 157 9.76 35.73 11.52
N GLU A 158 9.75 34.91 10.47
CA GLU A 158 9.72 35.37 9.07
C GLU A 158 8.36 35.98 8.68
N ALA A 159 7.26 35.48 9.27
CA ALA A 159 5.92 36.05 9.10
C ALA A 159 5.80 37.43 9.77
N GLU A 160 6.35 37.60 10.98
CA GLU A 160 6.38 38.88 11.69
C GLU A 160 7.20 39.95 10.96
N GLN A 161 8.24 39.56 10.23
CA GLN A 161 9.07 40.47 9.43
C GLN A 161 8.40 40.95 8.13
N GLY A 162 7.17 40.50 7.84
CA GLY A 162 6.34 41.02 6.74
C GLY A 162 6.88 40.71 5.33
N GLN A 163 7.87 39.81 5.22
CA GLN A 163 8.64 39.63 3.98
C GLN A 163 8.04 38.58 3.03
N VAL A 164 6.99 37.85 3.44
CA VAL A 164 6.43 36.76 2.63
C VAL A 164 4.90 36.63 2.73
N ALA A 165 4.17 37.74 2.62
CA ALA A 165 2.73 37.76 2.92
C ALA A 165 1.83 36.96 1.94
N GLY A 166 2.26 36.70 0.69
CA GLY A 166 1.41 36.02 -0.30
C GLY A 166 1.67 34.52 -0.44
N ASN A 167 2.92 34.12 -0.64
CA ASN A 167 3.26 32.73 -0.99
C ASN A 167 3.35 31.81 0.24
N VAL A 168 3.78 32.34 1.40
CA VAL A 168 3.91 31.52 2.61
C VAL A 168 2.55 31.19 3.21
N GLN A 169 1.55 32.08 3.17
CA GLN A 169 0.20 31.73 3.62
C GLN A 169 -0.44 30.63 2.76
N ASP A 170 -0.26 30.67 1.43
CA ASP A 170 -0.73 29.59 0.55
C ASP A 170 0.02 28.28 0.79
N GLN A 171 1.33 28.34 1.02
CA GLN A 171 2.13 27.17 1.36
C GLN A 171 1.76 26.60 2.73
N LEU A 172 1.54 27.44 3.74
CA LEU A 172 1.07 27.05 5.07
C LEU A 172 -0.32 26.42 4.99
N ARG A 173 -1.25 26.99 4.21
CA ARG A 173 -2.56 26.36 3.96
C ARG A 173 -2.42 24.97 3.34
N VAL A 174 -1.60 24.83 2.29
CA VAL A 174 -1.36 23.53 1.64
C VAL A 174 -0.67 22.54 2.58
N ILE A 175 0.26 23.00 3.43
CA ILE A 175 0.94 22.16 4.42
C ILE A 175 -0.05 21.72 5.49
N SER A 176 -0.88 22.62 6.01
CA SER A 176 -1.93 22.30 6.98
C SER A 176 -2.98 21.34 6.42
N GLU A 177 -3.43 21.54 5.18
CA GLU A 177 -4.33 20.58 4.49
C GLU A 177 -3.67 19.21 4.32
N LYS A 178 -2.38 19.17 3.99
CA LYS A 178 -1.62 17.92 3.88
C LYS A 178 -1.37 17.25 5.22
N LEU A 179 -1.17 18.02 6.30
CA LEU A 179 -1.02 17.50 7.66
C LEU A 179 -2.35 16.92 8.16
N ALA A 180 -3.46 17.63 8.00
CA ALA A 180 -4.80 17.11 8.32
C ALA A 180 -5.11 15.82 7.53
N ALA A 181 -4.82 15.81 6.22
CA ALA A 181 -4.98 14.62 5.40
C ALA A 181 -4.03 13.46 5.79
N ALA A 182 -2.87 13.77 6.38
CA ALA A 182 -1.91 12.77 6.86
C ALA A 182 -2.34 12.19 8.21
N ASP A 183 -2.92 13.00 9.10
CA ASP A 183 -3.49 12.55 10.37
C ASP A 183 -4.72 11.65 10.12
N ASP A 184 -5.63 12.08 9.24
CA ASP A 184 -6.76 11.26 8.78
C ASP A 184 -6.27 9.94 8.14
N ALA A 185 -5.18 10.00 7.36
CA ALA A 185 -4.57 8.82 6.74
C ALA A 185 -3.84 7.91 7.74
N SER A 186 -3.30 8.47 8.82
CA SER A 186 -2.62 7.77 9.90
C SER A 186 -3.62 7.00 10.76
N GLU A 187 -4.70 7.65 11.17
CA GLU A 187 -5.81 7.02 11.90
C GLU A 187 -6.48 5.94 11.04
N ALA A 188 -6.69 6.25 9.75
CA ALA A 188 -7.09 5.31 8.73
C ALA A 188 -6.16 4.08 8.60
N ALA A 189 -4.87 4.24 8.88
CA ALA A 189 -3.87 3.18 8.77
C ALA A 189 -3.84 2.29 10.02
N THR A 190 -4.19 2.80 11.19
CA THR A 190 -4.27 2.03 12.44
C THR A 190 -5.65 1.40 12.66
N ALA A 191 -6.69 1.89 11.99
CA ALA A 191 -8.03 1.35 12.10
C ALA A 191 -8.09 -0.15 11.79
N THR A 192 -8.70 -0.90 12.71
CA THR A 192 -8.90 -2.34 12.52
C THR A 192 -9.95 -2.60 11.43
N TRP A 193 -10.04 -3.85 10.96
CA TRP A 193 -11.09 -4.27 10.02
C TRP A 193 -12.49 -3.88 10.52
N SER A 194 -12.78 -4.16 11.79
CA SER A 194 -14.09 -3.91 12.41
C SER A 194 -14.41 -2.41 12.49
N ASP A 195 -13.41 -1.57 12.75
CA ASP A 195 -13.62 -0.12 12.79
C ASP A 195 -13.96 0.41 11.40
N ARG A 196 -13.23 -0.04 10.37
CA ARG A 196 -13.52 0.36 8.98
C ARG A 196 -14.87 -0.11 8.51
N LEU A 197 -15.26 -1.34 8.84
CA LEU A 197 -16.58 -1.87 8.51
C LEU A 197 -17.67 -1.02 9.18
N ARG A 198 -17.53 -0.70 10.47
CA ARG A 198 -18.45 0.18 11.20
C ARG A 198 -18.54 1.56 10.55
N SER A 199 -17.41 2.15 10.15
CA SER A 199 -17.40 3.43 9.42
C SER A 199 -18.15 3.36 8.09
N VAL A 200 -18.03 2.26 7.34
CA VAL A 200 -18.81 2.07 6.11
C VAL A 200 -20.30 1.92 6.42
N GLN A 201 -20.66 1.17 7.46
CA GLN A 201 -22.07 1.02 7.90
C GLN A 201 -22.68 2.37 8.25
N SER A 202 -22.06 3.13 9.15
CA SER A 202 -22.56 4.45 9.56
C SER A 202 -22.64 5.41 8.37
N TRP A 203 -21.64 5.41 7.48
CA TRP A 203 -21.69 6.25 6.27
C TRP A 203 -22.87 5.89 5.37
N THR A 204 -23.11 4.59 5.16
CA THR A 204 -24.21 4.10 4.33
C THR A 204 -25.58 4.38 4.95
N GLU A 205 -25.70 4.32 6.28
CA GLU A 205 -26.91 4.72 7.01
C GLU A 205 -27.19 6.22 6.87
N GLU A 206 -26.16 7.06 6.96
CA GLU A 206 -26.27 8.52 6.78
C GLU A 206 -26.62 8.95 5.35
N HIS A 207 -26.30 8.13 4.34
CA HIS A 207 -26.46 8.44 2.92
C HIS A 207 -27.50 7.54 2.22
N ASP A 208 -28.59 7.22 2.91
CA ASP A 208 -29.76 6.50 2.38
C ASP A 208 -29.42 5.18 1.69
N GLY A 209 -28.49 4.40 2.26
CA GLY A 209 -28.07 3.12 1.70
C GLY A 209 -27.06 3.23 0.54
N THR A 210 -26.61 4.43 0.19
CA THR A 210 -25.60 4.62 -0.86
C THR A 210 -24.23 4.12 -0.37
N LEU A 211 -23.36 3.74 -1.31
CA LEU A 211 -21.96 3.38 -1.02
C LEU A 211 -21.00 4.55 -1.28
N PRO A 212 -19.95 4.68 -0.47
CA PRO A 212 -18.96 5.75 -0.64
C PRO A 212 -18.29 5.65 -2.00
N ALA A 213 -18.10 6.79 -2.67
CA ALA A 213 -17.58 6.85 -4.03
C ALA A 213 -16.30 7.68 -4.12
N GLU A 214 -15.38 7.28 -5.00
CA GLU A 214 -14.13 8.03 -5.27
C GLU A 214 -14.37 9.19 -6.25
N ARG A 215 -15.36 10.05 -6.00
CA ARG A 215 -15.64 11.21 -6.86
C ARG A 215 -14.77 12.41 -6.46
N ALA A 216 -14.51 13.32 -7.40
CA ALA A 216 -13.65 14.48 -7.16
C ALA A 216 -14.12 15.36 -6.00
N LEU A 217 -15.44 15.52 -5.85
CA LEU A 217 -16.10 16.32 -4.80
C LEU A 217 -16.26 15.59 -3.45
N ALA A 218 -15.87 14.31 -3.37
CA ALA A 218 -15.99 13.54 -2.13
C ALA A 218 -15.01 14.01 -1.05
N SER A 219 -15.44 13.92 0.21
CA SER A 219 -14.58 14.18 1.37
C SER A 219 -13.40 13.20 1.39
N GLN A 220 -12.32 13.56 2.06
CA GLN A 220 -11.14 12.68 2.15
C GLN A 220 -11.49 11.35 2.86
N THR A 221 -12.36 11.40 3.87
CA THR A 221 -12.89 10.24 4.57
C THR A 221 -13.68 9.32 3.64
N GLU A 222 -14.60 9.88 2.84
CA GLU A 222 -15.37 9.11 1.85
C GLU A 222 -14.44 8.43 0.84
N LYS A 223 -13.45 9.15 0.31
CA LYS A 223 -12.45 8.60 -0.60
C LYS A 223 -11.65 7.45 0.02
N SER A 224 -11.26 7.58 1.30
CA SER A 224 -10.57 6.50 2.02
C SER A 224 -11.46 5.26 2.16
N LEU A 225 -12.74 5.44 2.52
CA LEU A 225 -13.69 4.34 2.68
C LEU A 225 -13.98 3.67 1.33
N ALA A 226 -14.18 4.45 0.26
CA ALA A 226 -14.39 3.96 -1.10
C ALA A 226 -13.22 3.10 -1.60
N LYS A 227 -11.97 3.53 -1.34
CA LYS A 227 -10.76 2.76 -1.69
C LYS A 227 -10.66 1.47 -0.91
N TRP A 228 -10.86 1.54 0.41
CA TRP A 228 -10.84 0.36 1.26
C TRP A 228 -11.92 -0.66 0.83
N LEU A 229 -13.14 -0.18 0.60
CA LEU A 229 -14.25 -1.01 0.15
C LEU A 229 -13.98 -1.64 -1.22
N SER A 230 -13.52 -0.84 -2.20
CA SER A 230 -13.19 -1.34 -3.55
C SER A 230 -12.10 -2.40 -3.51
N HIS A 231 -11.07 -2.20 -2.68
CA HIS A 231 -10.02 -3.19 -2.49
C HIS A 231 -10.59 -4.51 -1.94
N ASN A 232 -11.39 -4.45 -0.87
CA ASN A 232 -11.90 -5.66 -0.23
C ASN A 232 -12.96 -6.38 -1.06
N ILE A 233 -13.84 -5.67 -1.76
CA ILE A 233 -14.75 -6.26 -2.75
C ILE A 233 -13.95 -7.00 -3.83
N HIS A 234 -12.86 -6.40 -4.33
CA HIS A 234 -11.99 -7.05 -5.31
C HIS A 234 -11.30 -8.31 -4.75
N GLN A 235 -10.79 -8.27 -3.53
CA GLN A 235 -10.21 -9.44 -2.85
C GLN A 235 -11.26 -10.55 -2.63
N ALA A 236 -12.48 -10.18 -2.22
CA ALA A 236 -13.60 -11.10 -2.04
C ALA A 236 -13.95 -11.81 -3.36
N ARG A 237 -14.05 -11.05 -4.46
CA ARG A 237 -14.31 -11.59 -5.81
C ARG A 237 -13.21 -12.55 -6.29
N LYS A 238 -11.97 -12.33 -5.88
CA LYS A 238 -10.84 -13.23 -6.15
C LYS A 238 -10.79 -14.45 -5.24
N GLY A 239 -11.66 -14.55 -4.23
CA GLY A 239 -11.60 -15.59 -3.20
C GLY A 239 -10.37 -15.46 -2.28
N GLN A 240 -9.76 -14.28 -2.21
CA GLN A 240 -8.56 -14.00 -1.41
C GLN A 240 -8.91 -13.38 -0.05
N LEU A 241 -10.17 -13.01 0.17
CA LEU A 241 -10.69 -12.53 1.44
C LEU A 241 -11.24 -13.71 2.26
N GLU A 242 -10.99 -13.70 3.57
CA GLU A 242 -11.51 -14.72 4.51
C GLU A 242 -13.05 -14.74 4.49
N LEU A 243 -13.64 -15.94 4.63
CA LEU A 243 -15.09 -16.14 4.52
C LEU A 243 -15.87 -15.27 5.49
N ASP A 244 -15.48 -15.24 6.77
CA ASP A 244 -16.12 -14.42 7.81
C ASP A 244 -16.15 -12.92 7.45
N LYS A 245 -15.11 -12.44 6.75
CA LYS A 245 -15.04 -11.04 6.29
C LYS A 245 -15.94 -10.78 5.08
N VAL A 246 -16.09 -11.78 4.21
CA VAL A 246 -17.06 -11.72 3.11
C VAL A 246 -18.49 -11.69 3.66
N GLU A 247 -18.81 -12.56 4.62
CA GLU A 247 -20.11 -12.58 5.29
C GLU A 247 -20.41 -11.24 5.97
N GLN A 248 -19.43 -10.65 6.66
CA GLN A 248 -19.55 -9.33 7.27
C GLN A 248 -19.81 -8.21 6.23
N LEU A 249 -19.15 -8.25 5.07
CA LEU A 249 -19.43 -7.30 3.98
C LEU A 249 -20.83 -7.50 3.38
N GLN A 250 -21.32 -8.74 3.32
CA GLN A 250 -22.66 -9.08 2.83
C GLN A 250 -23.79 -8.64 3.77
N GLN A 251 -23.50 -8.32 5.03
CA GLN A 251 -24.51 -7.76 5.93
C GLN A 251 -24.94 -6.33 5.54
N ILE A 252 -24.17 -5.65 4.69
CA ILE A 252 -24.49 -4.30 4.21
C ILE A 252 -25.20 -4.44 2.85
N PRO A 253 -26.51 -4.15 2.73
CA PRO A 253 -27.29 -4.50 1.54
C PRO A 253 -26.70 -4.01 0.22
N ALA A 254 -26.26 -2.74 0.15
CA ALA A 254 -25.67 -2.21 -1.08
C ALA A 254 -24.31 -2.85 -1.45
N ILE A 255 -23.55 -3.34 -0.46
CA ILE A 255 -22.33 -4.12 -0.71
C ILE A 255 -22.69 -5.53 -1.12
N ALA A 256 -23.69 -6.13 -0.45
CA ALA A 256 -24.23 -7.44 -0.80
C ALA A 256 -24.65 -7.45 -2.26
N GLU A 257 -25.40 -6.44 -2.71
CA GLU A 257 -25.73 -6.24 -4.13
C GLU A 257 -24.47 -6.16 -4.99
N ARG A 258 -23.44 -5.37 -4.64
CA ARG A 258 -22.20 -5.33 -5.43
C ARG A 258 -21.42 -6.64 -5.43
N LEU A 259 -21.46 -7.41 -4.34
CA LEU A 259 -20.85 -8.72 -4.22
C LEU A 259 -21.68 -9.80 -4.93
N ASP A 260 -22.99 -9.65 -4.99
CA ASP A 260 -23.93 -10.53 -5.67
C ASP A 260 -23.95 -10.24 -7.18
N HIS A 261 -23.78 -8.98 -7.57
CA HIS A 261 -23.45 -8.51 -8.91
C HIS A 261 -22.04 -8.93 -9.37
N SER A 262 -21.28 -9.64 -8.54
CA SER A 262 -20.30 -10.63 -9.01
C SER A 262 -21.02 -11.94 -9.40
N ASP A 263 -22.01 -11.75 -10.28
CA ASP A 263 -22.06 -12.37 -11.58
C ASP A 263 -22.52 -13.83 -11.60
N TRP A 264 -23.06 -14.42 -10.53
CA TRP A 264 -23.51 -15.81 -10.62
C TRP A 264 -24.63 -15.98 -11.67
N SER A 265 -25.79 -15.36 -11.45
CA SER A 265 -26.95 -15.48 -12.34
C SER A 265 -26.66 -14.90 -13.73
N SER A 266 -25.93 -13.79 -13.78
CA SER A 266 -25.53 -13.15 -15.03
C SER A 266 -24.51 -13.98 -15.82
N ARG A 267 -23.50 -14.57 -15.18
CA ARG A 267 -22.55 -15.47 -15.86
C ARG A 267 -23.21 -16.76 -16.27
N LEU A 268 -24.09 -17.30 -15.43
CA LEU A 268 -24.87 -18.49 -15.78
C LEU A 268 -25.71 -18.22 -17.03
N ARG A 269 -26.41 -17.08 -17.08
CA ARG A 269 -27.14 -16.62 -18.27
C ARG A 269 -26.22 -16.40 -19.46
N ASN A 270 -25.08 -15.76 -19.28
CA ASN A 270 -24.10 -15.55 -20.36
C ASN A 270 -23.55 -16.87 -20.90
N ILE A 271 -23.32 -17.87 -20.05
CA ILE A 271 -22.94 -19.21 -20.50
C ILE A 271 -24.11 -19.87 -21.23
N GLN A 272 -25.34 -19.78 -20.74
CA GLN A 272 -26.50 -20.31 -21.44
C GLN A 272 -26.67 -19.68 -22.84
N SER A 273 -26.58 -18.36 -22.95
CA SER A 273 -26.60 -17.65 -24.24
C SER A 273 -25.43 -18.08 -25.13
N TRP A 274 -24.22 -18.17 -24.57
CA TRP A 274 -23.05 -18.67 -25.31
C TRP A 274 -23.29 -20.08 -25.86
N LEU A 275 -23.86 -20.97 -25.05
CA LEU A 275 -24.16 -22.35 -25.46
C LEU A 275 -25.23 -22.39 -26.57
N GLN A 276 -26.21 -21.49 -26.53
CA GLN A 276 -27.20 -21.38 -27.60
C GLN A 276 -26.56 -20.89 -28.92
N GLU A 277 -25.61 -19.96 -28.83
CA GLU A 277 -24.92 -19.40 -30.01
C GLU A 277 -23.84 -20.32 -30.59
N ASN A 278 -23.30 -21.25 -29.79
CA ASN A 278 -22.15 -22.10 -30.14
C ASN A 278 -22.48 -23.61 -30.11
N ASP A 279 -23.72 -23.97 -30.46
CA ASP A 279 -24.19 -25.36 -30.61
C ASP A 279 -23.90 -26.25 -29.38
N GLY A 280 -24.08 -25.70 -28.18
CA GLY A 280 -23.84 -26.41 -26.92
C GLY A 280 -22.37 -26.58 -26.54
N THR A 281 -21.45 -25.96 -27.27
CA THR A 281 -20.01 -26.02 -26.97
C THR A 281 -19.64 -25.09 -25.82
N LEU A 282 -19.00 -25.62 -24.78
CA LEU A 282 -18.51 -24.82 -23.65
C LEU A 282 -17.43 -23.82 -24.11
N PRO A 283 -17.41 -22.59 -23.54
CA PRO A 283 -16.36 -21.62 -23.83
C PRO A 283 -14.99 -22.18 -23.44
N GLY A 284 -14.03 -22.08 -24.36
CA GLY A 284 -12.69 -22.65 -24.20
C GLY A 284 -11.59 -21.59 -24.10
N ASP A 285 -10.45 -21.95 -23.52
CA ASP A 285 -9.26 -21.07 -23.51
C ASP A 285 -8.46 -21.23 -24.82
N ARG A 286 -9.10 -20.92 -25.96
CA ARG A 286 -8.46 -20.98 -27.28
C ARG A 286 -7.67 -19.69 -27.52
N LEU A 287 -6.54 -19.77 -28.23
CA LEU A 287 -5.71 -18.59 -28.52
C LEU A 287 -6.49 -17.50 -29.28
N LEU A 288 -7.36 -17.91 -30.21
CA LEU A 288 -8.23 -17.06 -31.02
C LEU A 288 -9.57 -16.69 -30.35
N ALA A 289 -9.80 -17.11 -29.10
CA ALA A 289 -11.05 -16.82 -28.40
C ALA A 289 -11.20 -15.31 -28.13
N SER A 290 -12.44 -14.83 -28.20
CA SER A 290 -12.77 -13.45 -27.83
C SER A 290 -12.47 -13.20 -26.35
N GLN A 291 -12.28 -11.93 -25.97
CA GLN A 291 -12.04 -11.58 -24.57
C GLN A 291 -13.20 -12.01 -23.66
N THR A 292 -14.43 -11.97 -24.17
CA THR A 292 -15.65 -12.44 -23.49
C THR A 292 -15.61 -13.94 -23.26
N GLU A 293 -15.29 -14.73 -24.30
CA GLU A 293 -15.14 -16.18 -24.22
C GLU A 293 -14.09 -16.58 -23.19
N LYS A 294 -12.90 -15.96 -23.22
CA LYS A 294 -11.82 -16.19 -22.25
C LYS A 294 -12.26 -15.88 -20.82
N GLY A 295 -13.06 -14.84 -20.64
CA GLY A 295 -13.66 -14.50 -19.35
C GLY A 295 -14.62 -15.59 -18.84
N LEU A 296 -15.52 -16.08 -19.69
CA LEU A 296 -16.46 -17.15 -19.35
C LEU A 296 -15.75 -18.48 -19.09
N ALA A 297 -14.76 -18.83 -19.91
CA ALA A 297 -13.96 -20.06 -19.75
C ALA A 297 -13.22 -20.07 -18.41
N LYS A 298 -12.58 -18.95 -18.03
CA LYS A 298 -11.89 -18.82 -16.73
C LYS A 298 -12.86 -18.90 -15.56
N TRP A 299 -13.99 -18.21 -15.65
CA TRP A 299 -15.03 -18.26 -14.62
C TRP A 299 -15.58 -19.68 -14.44
N LEU A 300 -15.92 -20.37 -15.54
CA LEU A 300 -16.44 -21.73 -15.51
C LEU A 300 -15.41 -22.70 -14.91
N THR A 301 -14.14 -22.58 -15.29
CA THR A 301 -13.05 -23.41 -14.75
C THR A 301 -12.90 -23.21 -13.24
N TYR A 302 -12.93 -21.96 -12.77
CA TYR A 302 -12.86 -21.64 -11.35
C TYR A 302 -14.07 -22.18 -10.56
N ILE A 303 -15.27 -22.01 -11.08
CA ILE A 303 -16.50 -22.47 -10.43
C ILE A 303 -16.57 -24.00 -10.37
N ILE A 304 -16.23 -24.70 -11.45
CA ILE A 304 -16.14 -26.17 -11.47
C ILE A 304 -15.11 -26.65 -10.44
N TYR A 305 -13.95 -26.00 -10.37
CA TYR A 305 -12.94 -26.31 -9.35
C TYR A 305 -13.48 -26.17 -7.93
N ARG A 306 -14.19 -25.07 -7.62
CA ARG A 306 -14.79 -24.86 -6.30
C ARG A 306 -15.88 -25.88 -5.98
N ALA A 307 -16.73 -26.22 -6.95
CA ALA A 307 -17.75 -27.26 -6.79
C ALA A 307 -17.11 -28.61 -6.42
N ARG A 308 -16.02 -29.00 -7.09
CA ARG A 308 -15.26 -30.24 -6.77
C ARG A 308 -14.66 -30.24 -5.37
N LYS A 309 -14.28 -29.06 -4.86
CA LYS A 309 -13.74 -28.91 -3.49
C LYS A 309 -14.84 -28.83 -2.42
N GLY A 310 -16.12 -28.93 -2.78
CA GLY A 310 -17.23 -28.71 -1.85
C GLY A 310 -17.28 -27.28 -1.31
N GLN A 311 -16.69 -26.33 -2.04
CA GLN A 311 -16.61 -24.92 -1.64
C GLN A 311 -17.68 -24.05 -2.32
N LEU A 312 -18.65 -24.67 -2.99
CA LEU A 312 -19.75 -23.99 -3.67
C LEU A 312 -21.05 -24.42 -3.02
N GLU A 313 -21.95 -23.46 -2.75
CA GLU A 313 -23.28 -23.72 -2.20
C GLU A 313 -24.04 -24.77 -3.02
N LEU A 314 -24.81 -25.63 -2.33
CA LEU A 314 -25.54 -26.73 -2.96
C LEU A 314 -26.47 -26.23 -4.08
N ASP A 315 -27.25 -25.19 -3.83
CA ASP A 315 -28.15 -24.57 -4.82
C ASP A 315 -27.42 -24.13 -6.09
N ARG A 316 -26.17 -23.66 -5.96
CA ARG A 316 -25.34 -23.25 -7.11
C ARG A 316 -24.80 -24.46 -7.87
N VAL A 317 -24.45 -25.53 -7.17
CA VAL A 317 -24.08 -26.80 -7.82
C VAL A 317 -25.27 -27.36 -8.60
N GLU A 318 -26.47 -27.35 -8.02
CA GLU A 318 -27.70 -27.78 -8.70
C GLU A 318 -27.97 -26.94 -9.96
N GLN A 319 -27.83 -25.61 -9.87
CA GLN A 319 -27.97 -24.73 -11.04
C GLN A 319 -26.96 -25.01 -12.15
N LEU A 320 -25.71 -25.39 -11.83
CA LEU A 320 -24.74 -25.82 -12.85
C LEU A 320 -25.12 -27.17 -13.48
N GLN A 321 -25.65 -28.10 -12.69
CA GLN A 321 -26.06 -29.42 -13.16
C GLN A 321 -27.27 -29.35 -14.10
N GLN A 322 -28.08 -28.28 -14.02
CA GLN A 322 -29.16 -28.03 -14.98
C GLN A 322 -28.66 -27.72 -16.40
N ILE A 323 -27.36 -27.41 -16.58
CA ILE A 323 -26.76 -27.17 -17.89
C ILE A 323 -26.03 -28.45 -18.34
N PRO A 324 -26.55 -29.21 -19.34
CA PRO A 324 -26.05 -30.55 -19.66
C PRO A 324 -24.55 -30.63 -19.92
N ALA A 325 -24.01 -29.69 -20.70
CA ALA A 325 -22.58 -29.63 -21.02
C ALA A 325 -21.69 -29.43 -19.78
N ILE A 326 -22.16 -28.67 -18.79
CA ILE A 326 -21.44 -28.45 -17.53
C ILE A 326 -21.60 -29.68 -16.62
N ALA A 327 -22.79 -30.27 -16.55
CA ALA A 327 -23.07 -31.48 -15.79
C ALA A 327 -22.17 -32.64 -16.23
N GLU A 328 -22.02 -32.84 -17.55
CA GLU A 328 -21.10 -33.83 -18.11
C GLU A 328 -19.65 -33.55 -17.70
N LYS A 329 -19.20 -32.30 -17.80
CA LYS A 329 -17.84 -31.90 -17.38
C LYS A 329 -17.59 -32.07 -15.88
N LEU A 330 -18.61 -31.85 -15.04
CA LEU A 330 -18.55 -32.13 -13.61
C LEU A 330 -18.46 -33.63 -13.34
N ALA A 331 -19.29 -34.44 -14.02
CA ALA A 331 -19.35 -35.90 -13.85
C ALA A 331 -18.09 -36.61 -14.34
N LEU A 332 -17.54 -36.20 -15.49
CA LEU A 332 -16.33 -36.80 -16.07
C LEU A 332 -15.13 -36.70 -15.13
N GLU A 333 -14.99 -35.58 -14.43
CA GLU A 333 -13.81 -35.35 -13.60
C GLU A 333 -13.95 -35.82 -12.16
N LEU A 334 -15.19 -36.05 -11.69
CA LEU A 334 -15.42 -36.79 -10.45
C LEU A 334 -15.08 -38.29 -10.57
N ARG A 335 -15.02 -38.85 -11.79
CA ARG A 335 -14.59 -40.24 -12.00
C ARG A 335 -13.08 -40.45 -11.97
N VAL A 336 -12.29 -39.37 -12.01
CA VAL A 336 -10.82 -39.42 -12.12
C VAL A 336 -10.13 -39.14 -10.78
N SER A 337 -10.88 -38.73 -9.75
CA SER A 337 -10.38 -38.48 -8.39
C SER A 337 -10.70 -39.64 -7.45
#